data_AF-A0A1F8F4A5-F1
#
_entry.id   AF-A0A1F8F4A5-F1
#
_cell.length_a   1.000
_cell.length_b   1.000
_cell.length_c   1.000
_cell.angle_alpha   90.00
_cell.angle_beta   90.00
_cell.angle_gamma   90.00
#
_symmetry.space_group_name_H-M   'P 1'
#
loop_
_entity.id
_entity.type
_entity.pdbx_description
1 polymer ?
#
loop_
_entity_poly.entity_id
_entity_poly.type
_entity_poly.pdbx_seq_one_letter_code
_entity_poly.pdbx_strand_id
1 'polypeptide(L)'
;MEITLQVKEDFVGITLKNKGVIIDETDLTISQGLDNMLIKALDNLIARNKIERLSIKNVEIGGELRGEAISSMVIKTVKTALNL
;
A
#
# COMPACT_ATOMS: atom_id res chain seq x y z
N MET A 1 -12.54 6.07 -1.86
CA MET A 1 -11.15 6.21 -1.39
C MET A 1 -10.23 5.57 -2.38
N GLU A 2 -9.00 6.08 -2.49
CA GLU A 2 -7.98 5.55 -3.40
C GLU A 2 -6.71 5.31 -2.59
N ILE A 3 -6.05 4.18 -2.81
CA ILE A 3 -4.74 3.89 -2.23
C ILE A 3 -3.73 3.81 -3.38
N THR A 4 -2.66 4.60 -3.28
CA THR A 4 -1.53 4.50 -4.19
C THR A 4 -0.34 3.93 -3.42
N LEU A 5 0.29 2.90 -3.96
CA LEU A 5 1.57 2.39 -3.47
C LEU A 5 2.66 2.78 -4.46
N GLN A 6 3.72 3.39 -3.95
CA GLN A 6 4.91 3.73 -4.71
C GLN A 6 6.09 2.95 -4.16
N VAL A 7 6.71 2.14 -5.01
CA VAL A 7 7.92 1.41 -4.63
C VAL A 7 9.15 2.11 -5.20
N LYS A 8 10.10 2.39 -4.32
CA LYS A 8 11.42 2.97 -4.58
C LYS A 8 12.49 1.97 -4.12
N GLU A 9 13.77 2.23 -4.40
CA GLU A 9 14.87 1.28 -4.15
C GLU A 9 14.82 0.61 -2.77
N ASP A 10 14.69 1.40 -1.71
CA ASP A 10 14.74 0.90 -0.33
C ASP A 10 13.42 1.05 0.42
N PHE A 11 12.36 1.57 -0.24
CA PHE A 11 11.13 1.95 0.45
C PHE A 11 9.86 1.68 -0.35
N VAL A 12 8.78 1.34 0.34
CA VAL A 12 7.40 1.33 -0.16
C VAL A 12 6.65 2.47 0.51
N GLY A 13 6.34 3.51 -0.26
CA GLY A 13 5.42 4.57 0.15
C GLY A 13 3.97 4.16 -0.12
N ILE A 14 3.09 4.47 0.83
CA ILE A 14 1.65 4.22 0.74
C ILE A 14 0.96 5.56 0.94
N THR A 15 0.15 5.96 -0.02
CA THR A 15 -0.60 7.20 -0.01
C THR A 15 -2.08 6.91 -0.05
N LEU A 16 -2.84 7.54 0.84
CA LEU A 16 -4.29 7.51 0.87
C LEU A 16 -4.85 8.80 0.28
N LYS A 17 -5.71 8.68 -0.73
CA LYS A 17 -6.36 9.81 -1.38
C LYS A 17 -7.87 9.75 -1.26
N ASN A 18 -8.47 10.94 -1.13
CA ASN A 18 -9.90 11.15 -1.24
C ASN A 18 -10.16 12.21 -2.32
N LYS A 19 -10.81 11.83 -3.42
CA LYS A 19 -11.09 12.72 -4.57
C LYS A 19 -9.82 13.43 -5.08
N GLY A 20 -8.73 12.67 -5.23
CA GLY A 20 -7.43 13.18 -5.70
C GLY A 20 -6.58 13.92 -4.65
N VAL A 21 -7.12 14.23 -3.47
CA VAL A 21 -6.38 14.90 -2.39
C VAL A 21 -5.75 13.87 -1.46
N ILE A 22 -4.44 14.02 -1.18
CA ILE A 22 -3.74 13.19 -0.20
C ILE A 22 -4.27 13.56 1.19
N ILE A 23 -4.74 12.55 1.93
CA ILE A 23 -5.22 12.73 3.30
C ILE A 23 -4.33 12.05 4.34
N ASP A 24 -3.53 11.07 3.91
CA ASP A 24 -2.60 10.36 4.78
C ASP A 24 -1.54 9.62 3.95
N GLU A 25 -0.40 9.36 4.57
CA GLU A 25 0.71 8.65 3.97
C GLU A 25 1.54 7.90 5.01
N THR A 26 2.27 6.88 4.55
CA THR A 26 3.27 6.17 5.37
C THR A 26 4.31 5.55 4.47
N ASP A 27 5.55 5.52 4.92
CA ASP A 27 6.65 4.84 4.23
C ASP A 27 7.08 3.60 5.03
N LEU A 28 7.47 2.56 4.30
CA LEU A 28 8.02 1.33 4.84
C LEU A 28 9.40 1.07 4.24
N THR A 29 10.38 0.71 5.05
CA THR A 29 11.67 0.23 4.55
C THR A 29 11.54 -1.20 4.02
N ILE A 30 12.05 -1.44 2.82
CA ILE A 30 12.11 -2.77 2.21
C ILE A 30 13.12 -3.61 2.99
N SER A 31 12.62 -4.66 3.63
CA SER A 31 13.43 -5.58 4.44
C SER A 31 12.77 -6.97 4.48
N GLN A 32 13.38 -7.93 5.16
CA GLN A 32 12.75 -9.23 5.39
C GLN A 32 11.43 -9.06 6.17
N GLY A 33 10.36 -9.69 5.68
CA GLY A 33 9.03 -9.55 6.27
C GLY A 33 8.24 -8.34 5.78
N LEU A 34 8.62 -7.74 4.64
CA LEU A 34 7.90 -6.64 4.00
C LEU A 34 6.41 -6.94 3.77
N ASP A 35 6.05 -8.19 3.49
CA ASP A 35 4.67 -8.64 3.36
C ASP A 35 3.82 -8.35 4.62
N ASN A 36 4.31 -8.78 5.78
CA ASN A 36 3.64 -8.55 7.06
C ASN A 36 3.63 -7.06 7.43
N MET A 37 4.70 -6.34 7.13
CA MET A 37 4.78 -4.90 7.37
C MET A 37 3.77 -4.13 6.51
N LEU A 38 3.64 -4.51 5.25
CA LEU A 38 2.72 -3.89 4.31
C LEU A 38 1.26 -4.15 4.68
N ILE A 39 0.89 -5.36 5.10
CA ILE A 39 -0.46 -5.67 5.62
C ILE A 39 -0.76 -4.77 6.83
N LYS A 40 0.14 -4.73 7.82
CA LYS A 40 -0.07 -3.91 9.02
C LYS A 40 -0.17 -2.42 8.70
N ALA A 41 0.64 -1.93 7.76
CA ALA A 41 0.62 -0.53 7.35
C ALA A 41 -0.73 -0.16 6.71
N LEU A 42 -1.26 -1.02 5.82
CA LEU A 42 -2.58 -0.84 5.22
C LEU A 42 -3.69 -0.91 6.27
N ASP A 43 -3.65 -1.87 7.18
CA ASP A 43 -4.63 -1.99 8.27
C ASP A 43 -4.64 -0.76 9.17
N ASN A 44 -3.46 -0.28 9.57
CA ASN A 44 -3.32 0.91 10.39
C ASN A 44 -3.80 2.17 9.65
N LEU A 45 -3.46 2.32 8.37
CA LEU A 45 -3.90 3.43 7.52
C LEU A 45 -5.43 3.46 7.39
N ILE A 46 -6.05 2.31 7.16
CA ILE A 46 -7.51 2.18 7.04
C ILE A 46 -8.19 2.46 8.38
N ALA A 47 -7.70 1.86 9.47
CA ALA A 47 -8.27 2.00 10.80
C ALA A 47 -8.19 3.44 11.31
N ARG A 48 -7.02 4.10 11.21
CA ARG A 48 -6.83 5.47 11.71
C ARG A 48 -7.65 6.50 10.94
N ASN A 49 -7.90 6.26 9.65
CA ASN A 49 -8.78 7.09 8.83
C ASN A 49 -10.26 6.68 8.89
N LYS A 50 -10.62 5.67 9.70
CA LYS A 50 -11.98 5.14 9.87
C LYS A 50 -12.64 4.76 8.54
N ILE A 51 -11.86 4.15 7.66
CA ILE A 51 -12.30 3.76 6.32
C ILE A 51 -12.87 2.36 6.40
N GLU A 52 -14.09 2.19 5.88
CA GLU A 52 -14.59 0.84 5.61
C GLU A 52 -13.81 0.27 4.43
N ARG A 53 -13.23 -0.93 4.56
CA ARG A 53 -12.41 -1.55 3.50
C ARG A 53 -13.10 -1.57 2.14
N LEU A 54 -14.42 -1.80 2.11
CA LEU A 54 -15.26 -1.81 0.89
C LEU A 54 -15.39 -0.44 0.19
N SER A 55 -14.99 0.66 0.85
CA SER A 55 -15.04 2.01 0.29
C SER A 55 -13.77 2.41 -0.49
N ILE A 56 -12.76 1.53 -0.48
CA ILE A 56 -11.56 1.65 -1.33
C ILE A 56 -11.98 1.24 -2.74
N LYS A 57 -11.97 2.20 -3.66
CA LYS A 57 -12.47 2.03 -5.02
C LYS A 57 -11.37 1.62 -5.97
N ASN A 58 -10.19 2.23 -5.81
CA ASN A 58 -9.04 2.01 -6.66
C ASN A 58 -7.80 1.78 -5.81
N VAL A 59 -6.95 0.89 -6.31
CA VAL A 59 -5.61 0.63 -5.78
C VAL A 59 -4.64 0.70 -6.94
N GLU A 60 -3.67 1.59 -6.83
CA GLU A 60 -2.64 1.79 -7.85
C GLU A 60 -1.28 1.42 -7.26
N ILE A 61 -0.48 0.66 -8.03
CA ILE A 61 0.88 0.31 -7.65
C ILE A 61 1.80 0.85 -8.76
N GLY A 62 2.72 1.73 -8.40
CA GLY A 62 3.67 2.35 -9.32
C GLY A 62 5.09 2.41 -8.77
N GLY A 63 6.04 2.83 -9.60
CA GLY A 63 7.45 2.98 -9.25
C GLY A 63 8.40 2.06 -10.02
N GLU A 64 9.71 2.36 -9.96
CA GLU A 64 10.76 1.52 -10.52
C GLU A 64 11.07 0.37 -9.54
N LEU A 65 10.36 -0.73 -9.73
CA LEU A 65 10.63 -1.96 -9.01
C LEU A 65 11.89 -2.61 -9.57
N ARG A 66 13.04 -2.44 -8.89
CA ARG A 66 14.24 -3.23 -9.16
C ARG A 66 14.04 -4.66 -8.66
N GLY A 67 13.35 -5.48 -9.47
CA GLY A 67 13.18 -6.92 -9.25
C GLY A 67 11.73 -7.39 -9.29
N GLU A 68 11.40 -8.25 -10.26
CA GLU A 68 10.06 -8.82 -10.46
C GLU A 68 9.49 -9.49 -9.19
N ALA A 69 10.36 -10.03 -8.34
CA ALA A 69 9.99 -10.68 -7.08
C ALA A 69 9.36 -9.69 -6.07
N ILE A 70 9.91 -8.49 -5.94
CA ILE A 70 9.38 -7.47 -5.03
C ILE A 70 8.03 -6.97 -5.55
N SER A 71 7.93 -6.74 -6.86
CA SER A 71 6.69 -6.37 -7.54
C SER A 71 5.57 -7.37 -7.28
N SER A 72 5.85 -8.66 -7.51
CA SER A 72 4.89 -9.74 -7.33
C SER A 72 4.47 -9.86 -5.87
N MET A 73 5.41 -9.70 -4.93
CA MET A 73 5.12 -9.75 -3.50
C MET A 73 4.21 -8.60 -3.08
N VAL A 74 4.54 -7.36 -3.44
CA VAL A 74 3.72 -6.17 -3.11
C VAL A 74 2.30 -6.33 -3.65
N ILE A 75 2.14 -6.74 -4.91
CA ILE A 75 0.82 -6.97 -5.52
C ILE A 75 0.03 -8.04 -4.75
N LYS A 76 0.65 -9.19 -4.47
CA LYS A 76 -0.02 -10.29 -3.74
C LYS A 76 -0.45 -9.85 -2.35
N THR A 77 0.46 -9.21 -1.62
CA THR A 77 0.20 -8.74 -0.27
C THR A 77 -0.92 -7.71 -0.21
N VAL A 78 -0.96 -6.76 -1.16
CA VAL A 78 -2.03 -5.76 -1.25
C VAL A 78 -3.38 -6.42 -1.50
N LYS A 79 -3.44 -7.39 -2.42
CA LYS A 79 -4.67 -8.16 -2.67
C LYS A 79 -5.15 -8.87 -1.42
N THR A 80 -4.25 -9.54 -0.70
CA THR A 80 -4.57 -10.21 0.57
C THR A 80 -5.06 -9.23 1.64
N ALA A 81 -4.37 -8.10 1.83
CA ALA A 81 -4.71 -7.11 2.85
C ALA A 81 -6.10 -6.48 2.61
N LEU A 82 -6.43 -6.22 1.35
CA LEU A 82 -7.68 -5.57 0.96
C LEU A 82 -8.80 -6.55 0.62
N ASN A 83 -8.53 -7.85 0.66
CA ASN A 83 -9.44 -8.92 0.26
C ASN A 83 -9.99 -8.70 -1.17
N LEU A 84 -9.07 -8.38 -2.09
CA LEU A 84 -9.32 -8.11 -3.52
C LEU A 84 -8.92 -9.29 -4.42
#